data_AF-A0A661C7V5-F1
#
_entry.id   AF-A0A661C7V5-F1
#
_cell.length_a   1.000
_cell.length_b   1.000
_cell.length_c   1.000
_cell.angle_alpha   90.00
_cell.angle_beta   90.00
_cell.angle_gamma   90.00
#
_symmetry.space_group_name_H-M   'P 1'
#
loop_
_entity.id
_entity.type
_entity.pdbx_description
1 polymer ?
#
loop_
_entity_poly.entity_id
_entity_poly.type
_entity_poly.pdbx_seq_one_letter_code
_entity_poly.pdbx_strand_id
1 'polypeptide(L)'
;SIFFTVLLLSGLILMAIKHLIPQIMRLSIILLVTACIATLVDLLISAFYYEWHLTLGIYIPLLAMNCLILANAEENALRHDLKDVISQTTMSGLSIIGLLFLVGLIRDVMSGLIFSDNGFILFAMAPGAFLALGLIIALLNYLNMSKAKVSD
;
A
#
# COMPACT_ATOMS: atom_id res chain seq x y z
N SER A 1 7.24 3.96 -8.67
CA SER A 1 8.27 2.95 -9.00
C SER A 1 9.02 2.49 -7.76
N ILE A 2 9.71 3.39 -7.03
CA ILE A 2 10.45 3.07 -5.79
C ILE A 2 9.65 2.26 -4.76
N PHE A 3 8.39 2.61 -4.51
CA PHE A 3 7.52 1.87 -3.59
C PHE A 3 7.41 0.38 -3.93
N PHE A 4 7.23 0.08 -5.22
CA PHE A 4 7.05 -1.28 -5.73
C PHE A 4 8.34 -2.10 -5.63
N THR A 5 9.48 -1.49 -5.96
CA THR A 5 10.80 -2.12 -5.82
C THR A 5 11.13 -2.42 -4.36
N VAL A 6 10.82 -1.49 -3.45
CA VAL A 6 11.04 -1.68 -2.01
C VAL A 6 10.13 -2.78 -1.47
N LEU A 7 8.86 -2.83 -1.88
CA LEU A 7 7.94 -3.91 -1.50
C LEU A 7 8.44 -5.28 -1.96
N LEU A 8 8.83 -5.41 -3.23
CA LEU A 8 9.30 -6.67 -3.79
C LEU A 8 10.58 -7.13 -3.10
N LEU A 9 11.55 -6.23 -2.92
CA LEU A 9 12.83 -6.56 -2.28
C LEU A 9 12.64 -6.93 -0.81
N SER A 10 11.82 -6.18 -0.08
CA SER A 10 11.51 -6.48 1.32
C SER A 10 10.77 -7.81 1.46
N GLY A 11 9.82 -8.13 0.58
CA GLY A 11 9.11 -9.41 0.59
C GLY A 11 10.03 -10.60 0.36
N LEU A 12 11.01 -10.46 -0.56
CA LEU A 12 11.96 -11.52 -0.87
C LEU A 12 12.95 -11.78 0.27
N ILE A 13 13.49 -10.72 0.88
CA ILE A 13 14.43 -10.81 2.00
C ILE A 13 13.75 -11.43 3.23
N LEU A 14 12.52 -11.01 3.53
CA LEU A 14 11.79 -11.53 4.68
C LEU A 14 11.45 -13.01 4.53
N MET A 15 11.13 -13.45 3.30
CA MET A 15 10.90 -14.86 3.00
C MET A 15 12.15 -15.73 3.23
N ALA A 16 13.35 -15.19 2.96
CA ALA A 16 14.61 -15.89 3.23
C ALA A 16 14.90 -16.02 4.73
N ILE A 17 14.46 -15.05 5.55
CA ILE A 17 14.72 -15.00 6.99
C ILE A 17 13.61 -15.69 7.82
N LYS A 18 12.47 -16.03 7.20
CA LYS A 18 11.26 -16.54 7.89
C LYS A 18 11.50 -17.72 8.83
N HIS A 19 12.48 -18.58 8.54
CA HIS A 19 12.77 -19.75 9.37
C HIS A 19 13.30 -19.38 10.77
N LEU A 20 13.89 -18.20 10.92
CA LEU A 20 14.44 -17.70 12.19
C LEU A 20 13.39 -16.96 13.05
N ILE A 21 12.12 -16.84 12.60
CA ILE A 21 11.13 -15.98 13.26
C ILE A 21 10.25 -16.79 14.25
N PRO A 22 10.42 -16.61 15.58
CA PRO A 22 9.52 -17.21 16.57
C PRO A 22 8.12 -16.58 16.54
N GLN A 23 7.08 -17.41 16.71
CA GLN A 23 5.66 -17.01 16.62
C GLN A 23 5.27 -15.89 17.59
N ILE A 24 5.91 -15.82 18.77
CA ILE A 24 5.53 -14.90 19.85
C ILE A 24 5.96 -13.44 19.61
N MET A 25 6.92 -13.18 18.70
CA MET A 25 7.49 -11.84 18.44
C MET A 25 7.47 -11.46 16.96
N ARG A 26 6.58 -12.07 16.17
CA ARG A 26 6.57 -11.92 14.70
C ARG A 26 6.45 -10.47 14.24
N LEU A 27 5.45 -9.72 14.73
CA LEU A 27 5.24 -8.32 14.29
C LEU A 27 6.46 -7.44 14.56
N SER A 28 7.06 -7.54 15.75
CA SER A 28 8.24 -6.75 16.12
C SER A 28 9.45 -7.07 15.25
N ILE A 29 9.70 -8.35 14.96
CA ILE A 29 10.82 -8.76 14.10
C ILE A 29 10.61 -8.30 12.65
N ILE A 30 9.40 -8.46 12.12
CA ILE A 30 9.08 -8.02 10.75
C ILE A 30 9.28 -6.51 10.62
N LEU A 31 8.77 -5.73 11.57
CA LEU A 31 8.91 -4.28 11.59
C LEU A 31 10.37 -3.83 11.72
N LEU A 32 11.20 -4.57 12.48
CA LEU A 32 12.63 -4.30 12.57
C LEU A 32 13.34 -4.55 11.23
N VAL A 33 13.02 -5.66 10.56
CA VAL A 33 13.63 -6.00 9.26
C VAL A 33 13.22 -4.98 8.18
N THR A 34 11.95 -4.62 8.10
CA THR A 34 11.47 -3.60 7.14
C THR A 34 12.10 -2.24 7.43
N ALA A 35 12.26 -1.86 8.70
CA ALA A 35 12.96 -0.62 9.08
C ALA A 35 14.42 -0.63 8.64
N CYS A 36 15.14 -1.73 8.85
CA CYS A 36 16.55 -1.85 8.47
C CYS A 36 16.75 -1.74 6.93
N ILE A 37 15.86 -2.38 6.16
CA ILE A 37 15.86 -2.28 4.68
C ILE A 37 15.54 -0.84 4.25
N ALA A 38 14.56 -0.19 4.86
CA ALA A 38 14.20 1.19 4.55
C ALA A 38 15.36 2.16 4.84
N THR A 39 16.07 1.99 5.95
CA THR A 39 17.29 2.77 6.26
C THR A 39 18.38 2.55 5.23
N LEU A 40 18.57 1.31 4.77
CA LEU A 40 19.58 0.99 3.75
C LEU A 40 19.25 1.65 2.41
N VAL A 41 17.97 1.68 2.04
CA VAL A 41 17.48 2.40 0.85
C VAL A 41 17.61 3.91 1.00
N ASP A 42 17.29 4.46 2.17
CA ASP A 42 17.45 5.90 2.44
C ASP A 42 18.90 6.36 2.27
N LEU A 43 19.85 5.58 2.80
CA LEU A 43 21.28 5.83 2.63
C LEU A 43 21.72 5.71 1.16
N LEU A 44 21.18 4.74 0.42
CA LEU A 44 21.48 4.54 -1.00
C LEU A 44 20.96 5.73 -1.84
N ILE A 45 19.76 6.22 -1.56
CA ILE A 45 19.16 7.36 -2.26
C ILE A 45 19.95 8.64 -1.97
N SER A 46 20.37 8.85 -0.72
CA SER A 46 21.21 9.98 -0.32
C SER A 46 22.54 10.02 -1.09
N ALA A 47 23.09 8.84 -1.46
CA ALA A 47 24.34 8.73 -2.20
C ALA A 47 24.21 8.94 -3.72
N PHE A 48 23.09 8.53 -4.35
CA PHE A 48 22.92 8.61 -5.82
C PHE A 48 22.06 9.80 -6.30
N TYR A 49 21.10 10.28 -5.49
CA TYR A 49 20.09 11.26 -5.90
C TYR A 49 19.72 12.22 -4.76
N TYR A 50 20.57 13.23 -4.53
CA TYR A 50 20.42 14.21 -3.45
C TYR A 50 19.14 15.05 -3.54
N GLU A 51 18.74 15.47 -4.76
CA GLU A 51 17.51 16.25 -5.00
C GLU A 51 16.25 15.49 -4.55
N TRP A 52 16.21 14.17 -4.75
CA TRP A 52 15.04 13.34 -4.40
C TRP A 52 14.98 13.02 -2.91
N HIS A 53 16.12 12.98 -2.24
CA HIS A 53 16.21 12.71 -0.81
C HIS A 53 15.55 13.81 0.04
N LEU A 54 15.65 15.07 -0.37
CA LEU A 54 15.04 16.20 0.35
C LEU A 54 13.51 16.11 0.45
N THR A 55 12.85 15.51 -0.54
CA THR A 55 11.39 15.32 -0.52
C THR A 55 10.99 13.93 -0.03
N LEU A 56 11.72 12.87 -0.41
CA LEU A 56 11.36 11.49 -0.08
C LEU A 56 11.84 11.03 1.31
N GLY A 57 12.79 11.72 1.94
CA GLY A 57 13.42 11.34 3.21
C GLY A 57 12.43 10.99 4.31
N ILE A 58 11.37 11.80 4.46
CA ILE A 58 10.34 11.55 5.48
C ILE A 58 9.37 10.42 5.10
N TYR A 59 9.19 10.15 3.81
CA TYR A 59 8.27 9.12 3.33
C TYR A 59 8.85 7.72 3.46
N ILE A 60 10.17 7.56 3.49
CA ILE A 60 10.83 6.24 3.54
C ILE A 60 10.59 5.52 4.88
N PRO A 61 10.77 6.16 6.06
CA PRO A 61 10.36 5.58 7.35
C PRO A 61 8.84 5.37 7.45
N LEU A 62 8.05 6.31 6.91
CA LEU A 62 6.59 6.21 6.89
C LEU A 62 6.12 5.03 6.04
N LEU A 63 6.87 4.69 4.99
CA LEU A 63 6.70 3.51 4.16
C LEU A 63 6.88 2.24 4.99
N ALA A 64 7.98 2.16 5.74
CA ALA A 64 8.37 0.96 6.49
C ALA A 64 7.32 0.57 7.55
N MET A 65 6.63 1.58 8.09
CA MET A 65 5.57 1.44 9.10
C MET A 65 4.17 1.34 8.49
N ASN A 66 4.04 1.27 7.16
CA ASN A 66 2.74 1.15 6.53
C ASN A 66 2.11 -0.22 6.81
N CYS A 67 0.86 -0.24 7.28
CA CYS A 67 0.15 -1.46 7.62
C CYS A 67 0.00 -2.44 6.44
N LEU A 68 -0.07 -1.95 5.20
CA LEU A 68 -0.16 -2.81 4.01
C LEU A 68 1.12 -3.61 3.80
N ILE A 69 2.28 -2.97 4.00
CA ILE A 69 3.58 -3.63 3.88
C ILE A 69 3.72 -4.68 4.98
N LEU A 70 3.33 -4.34 6.21
CA LEU A 70 3.36 -5.26 7.35
C LEU A 70 2.44 -6.49 7.12
N ALA A 71 1.23 -6.28 6.59
CA ALA A 71 0.29 -7.36 6.31
C ALA A 71 0.81 -8.32 5.23
N ASN A 72 1.37 -7.80 4.12
CA ASN A 72 1.97 -8.64 3.07
C ASN A 72 3.22 -9.36 3.60
N ALA A 73 4.02 -8.71 4.43
CA ALA A 73 5.19 -9.30 5.06
C ALA A 73 4.84 -10.47 5.98
N GLU A 74 3.77 -10.35 6.78
CA GLU A 74 3.26 -11.44 7.60
C GLU A 74 2.74 -12.61 6.76
N GLU A 75 2.01 -12.33 5.69
CA GLU A 75 1.47 -13.36 4.80
C GLU A 75 2.59 -14.10 4.03
N ASN A 76 3.59 -13.36 3.54
CA ASN A 76 4.76 -13.92 2.87
C ASN A 76 5.63 -14.77 3.81
N ALA A 77 5.62 -14.51 5.11
CA ALA A 77 6.31 -15.34 6.11
C ALA A 77 5.61 -16.70 6.33
N LEU A 78 4.31 -16.79 6.03
CA LEU A 78 3.52 -18.02 6.17
C LEU A 78 3.54 -18.89 4.89
N ARG A 79 3.76 -18.28 3.72
CA ARG A 79 3.80 -18.99 2.42
C ARG A 79 5.14 -19.67 2.18
N HIS A 80 5.12 -20.81 1.48
CA HIS A 80 6.32 -21.62 1.23
C HIS A 80 7.00 -21.35 -0.12
N ASP A 81 6.24 -20.92 -1.14
CA ASP A 81 6.73 -20.78 -2.52
C ASP A 81 7.08 -19.34 -2.93
N LEU A 82 8.24 -19.19 -3.59
CA LEU A 82 8.72 -17.91 -4.15
C LEU A 82 7.75 -17.32 -5.18
N LYS A 83 7.13 -18.18 -5.99
CA LYS A 83 6.22 -17.75 -7.06
C LYS A 83 4.94 -17.12 -6.51
N ASP A 84 4.44 -17.65 -5.40
CA ASP A 84 3.23 -17.14 -4.73
C ASP A 84 3.49 -15.79 -4.08
N VAL A 85 4.69 -15.58 -3.51
CA VAL A 85 5.08 -14.30 -2.92
C VAL A 85 5.16 -13.21 -3.99
N ILE A 86 5.73 -13.50 -5.15
CA ILE A 86 5.82 -12.51 -6.24
C ILE A 86 4.44 -12.17 -6.77
N SER A 87 3.58 -13.16 -7.02
CA SER A 87 2.23 -12.91 -7.55
C SER A 87 1.38 -12.10 -6.57
N GLN A 88 1.40 -12.45 -5.29
CA GLN A 88 0.68 -11.74 -4.25
C GLN A 88 1.18 -10.31 -4.05
N THR A 89 2.49 -10.11 -3.91
CA THR A 89 3.07 -8.77 -3.70
C THR A 89 2.77 -7.85 -4.89
N THR A 90 2.73 -8.40 -6.10
CA THR A 90 2.37 -7.65 -7.31
C THR A 90 0.89 -7.27 -7.32
N MET A 91 0.00 -8.20 -6.97
CA MET A 91 -1.44 -7.94 -6.90
C MET A 91 -1.80 -6.92 -5.82
N SER A 92 -1.20 -7.01 -4.63
CA SER A 92 -1.38 -6.05 -3.53
C SER A 92 -0.85 -4.66 -3.89
N GLY A 93 0.29 -4.59 -4.59
CA GLY A 93 0.83 -3.32 -5.09
C GLY A 93 -0.06 -2.68 -6.16
N LEU A 94 -0.66 -3.48 -7.03
CA LEU A 94 -1.55 -2.98 -8.09
C LEU A 94 -2.91 -2.53 -7.53
N SER A 95 -3.44 -3.25 -6.53
CA SER A 95 -4.74 -2.92 -5.92
C SER A 95 -4.73 -1.59 -5.18
N ILE A 96 -3.64 -1.26 -4.47
CA ILE A 96 -3.53 0.03 -3.78
C ILE A 96 -3.44 1.21 -4.76
N ILE A 97 -2.71 1.03 -5.87
CA ILE A 97 -2.63 2.05 -6.93
C ILE A 97 -4.00 2.24 -7.57
N GLY A 98 -4.69 1.13 -7.89
CA GLY A 98 -6.04 1.16 -8.46
C GLY A 98 -7.06 1.82 -7.52
N LEU A 99 -7.02 1.50 -6.24
CA LEU A 99 -7.90 2.10 -5.23
C LEU A 99 -7.66 3.60 -5.10
N LEU A 100 -6.40 4.04 -4.97
CA LEU A 100 -6.05 5.46 -4.86
C LEU A 100 -6.41 6.23 -6.13
N PHE A 101 -6.23 5.62 -7.30
CA PHE A 101 -6.64 6.21 -8.58
C PHE A 101 -8.16 6.41 -8.63
N LEU A 102 -8.94 5.40 -8.26
CA LEU A 102 -10.39 5.45 -8.30
C LEU A 102 -10.97 6.43 -7.26
N VAL A 103 -10.39 6.47 -6.05
CA VAL A 103 -10.71 7.49 -5.04
C VAL A 103 -10.38 8.89 -5.55
N GLY A 104 -9.24 9.06 -6.23
CA GLY A 104 -8.85 10.33 -6.86
C GLY A 104 -9.84 10.78 -7.93
N LEU A 105 -10.30 9.87 -8.79
CA LEU A 105 -11.31 10.17 -9.82
C LEU A 105 -12.64 10.59 -9.21
N ILE A 106 -13.15 9.85 -8.21
CA ILE A 106 -14.39 10.22 -7.51
C ILE A 106 -14.23 11.60 -6.86
N ARG A 107 -13.06 11.89 -6.29
CA ARG A 107 -12.78 13.18 -5.68
C ARG A 107 -12.79 14.32 -6.71
N ASP A 108 -12.15 14.14 -7.86
CA ASP A 108 -12.15 15.18 -8.90
C ASP A 108 -13.55 15.44 -9.48
N VAL A 109 -14.34 14.38 -9.63
CA VAL A 109 -15.75 14.49 -10.06
C VAL A 109 -16.60 15.20 -9.00
N MET A 110 -16.47 14.84 -7.72
CA MET A 110 -17.27 15.44 -6.63
C MET A 110 -16.78 16.82 -6.18
N SER A 111 -15.50 17.13 -6.37
CA SER A 111 -14.92 18.45 -6.07
C SER A 111 -15.24 19.48 -7.15
N GLY A 112 -15.91 19.10 -8.24
CA GLY A 112 -16.43 20.05 -9.24
C GLY A 112 -15.37 20.63 -10.19
N LEU A 113 -14.22 19.98 -10.40
CA LEU A 113 -13.19 20.51 -11.33
C LEU A 113 -13.70 20.63 -12.79
N ILE A 114 -14.81 19.95 -13.13
CA ILE A 114 -15.45 19.96 -14.46
C ILE A 114 -16.57 21.03 -14.55
N PHE A 115 -17.08 21.54 -13.42
CA PHE A 115 -18.16 22.55 -13.39
C PHE A 115 -17.76 23.71 -12.48
N SER A 116 -17.27 24.78 -13.13
CA SER A 116 -16.91 26.07 -12.55
C SER A 116 -17.96 26.58 -11.55
N ASP A 117 -17.68 26.43 -10.25
CA ASP A 117 -17.85 27.45 -9.20
C ASP A 117 -17.81 26.76 -7.82
N ASN A 118 -16.84 27.19 -6.99
CA ASN A 118 -16.81 26.97 -5.54
C ASN A 118 -17.02 25.50 -5.08
N GLY A 119 -16.19 24.59 -5.60
CA GLY A 119 -16.16 23.21 -5.15
C GLY A 119 -15.92 23.10 -3.63
N PHE A 120 -16.75 22.30 -2.95
CA PHE A 120 -16.67 22.06 -1.52
C PHE A 120 -15.24 21.63 -1.12
N ILE A 121 -14.51 22.53 -0.46
CA ILE A 121 -13.14 22.30 0.07
C ILE A 121 -13.10 21.08 1.00
N LEU A 122 -14.27 20.73 1.58
CA LEU A 122 -14.51 19.54 2.39
C LEU A 122 -14.15 18.23 1.63
N PHE A 123 -14.34 18.18 0.31
CA PHE A 123 -14.06 16.99 -0.49
C PHE A 123 -12.58 16.87 -0.91
N ALA A 124 -11.83 17.98 -0.92
CA ALA A 124 -10.40 17.98 -1.18
C ALA A 124 -9.57 17.50 0.03
N MET A 125 -10.12 17.63 1.24
CA MET A 125 -9.47 17.22 2.49
C MET A 125 -9.67 15.73 2.81
N ALA A 126 -8.95 15.24 3.83
CA ALA A 126 -9.06 13.86 4.36
C ALA A 126 -10.50 13.29 4.47
N PRO A 127 -11.53 14.03 4.96
CA PRO A 127 -12.90 13.53 5.01
C PRO A 127 -13.50 13.13 3.64
N GLY A 128 -13.14 13.82 2.54
CA GLY A 128 -13.59 13.46 1.19
C GLY A 128 -13.08 12.09 0.74
N ALA A 129 -11.84 11.74 1.09
CA ALA A 129 -11.26 10.44 0.78
C ALA A 129 -11.97 9.30 1.53
N PHE A 130 -12.35 9.50 2.80
CA PHE A 130 -13.12 8.52 3.56
C PHE A 130 -14.54 8.32 3.02
N LEU A 131 -15.21 9.39 2.59
CA LEU A 131 -16.52 9.31 1.94
C LEU A 131 -16.45 8.58 0.60
N ALA A 132 -15.46 8.89 -0.24
CA ALA A 132 -15.23 8.19 -1.50
C ALA A 132 -14.94 6.71 -1.27
N LEU A 133 -14.09 6.37 -0.28
CA LEU A 133 -13.83 4.98 0.10
C LEU A 133 -15.11 4.27 0.57
N GLY A 134 -15.92 4.92 1.41
CA GLY A 134 -17.21 4.39 1.86
C GLY A 134 -18.18 4.12 0.71
N LEU A 135 -18.24 5.02 -0.28
CA LEU A 135 -19.06 4.85 -1.48
C LEU A 135 -18.56 3.69 -2.35
N ILE A 136 -17.24 3.55 -2.52
CA ILE A 136 -16.64 2.41 -3.22
C ILE A 136 -17.00 1.10 -2.51
N ILE A 137 -16.85 1.03 -1.19
CA ILE A 137 -17.18 -0.18 -0.43
C ILE A 137 -18.68 -0.49 -0.52
N ALA A 138 -19.55 0.51 -0.45
CA ALA A 138 -21.00 0.34 -0.63
C ALA A 138 -21.34 -0.18 -2.04
N LEU A 139 -20.70 0.36 -3.08
CA LEU A 139 -20.88 -0.09 -4.47
C LEU A 139 -20.39 -1.53 -4.65
N LEU A 140 -19.21 -1.87 -4.13
CA LEU A 140 -18.67 -3.23 -4.20
C LEU A 140 -19.56 -4.22 -3.44
N ASN A 141 -20.08 -3.84 -2.28
CA ASN A 141 -21.02 -4.67 -1.52
C ASN A 141 -22.32 -4.90 -2.32
N TYR A 142 -22.84 -3.85 -2.96
CA TYR A 142 -24.02 -3.97 -3.82
C TYR A 142 -23.79 -4.90 -5.02
N LEU A 143 -22.66 -4.78 -5.72
CA LEU A 143 -22.29 -5.67 -6.83
C LEU A 143 -22.05 -7.11 -6.37
N ASN A 144 -21.44 -7.32 -5.21
CA ASN A 144 -21.22 -8.64 -4.64
C ASN A 144 -22.53 -9.32 -4.25
N MET A 145 -23.49 -8.58 -3.67
CA MET A 145 -24.84 -9.10 -3.44
C MET A 145 -25.56 -9.45 -4.75
N SER A 146 -25.35 -8.69 -5.82
CA SER A 146 -25.89 -9.01 -7.14
C SER A 146 -25.23 -10.24 -7.78
N LYS A 147 -23.94 -10.50 -7.53
CA LYS A 147 -23.25 -11.72 -7.99
C LYS A 147 -23.63 -12.95 -7.18
N ALA A 148 -23.85 -12.80 -5.87
CA ALA A 148 -24.35 -13.87 -5.02
C ALA A 148 -25.72 -14.39 -5.48
N LYS A 149 -26.53 -13.53 -6.10
CA LYS A 149 -27.86 -13.88 -6.66
C LYS A 149 -27.83 -14.56 -8.03
N VAL A 150 -26.67 -14.63 -8.71
CA VAL A 150 -26.50 -15.22 -10.05
C VAL A 150 -25.75 -16.56 -9.99
N SER A 151 -25.23 -16.93 -8.81
CA SER A 151 -24.57 -18.21 -8.54
C SER A 151 -25.49 -19.19 -7.77
N ASP A 152 -26.80 -19.04 -7.92
CA ASP A 152 -27.84 -20.00 -7.51
C ASP A 152 -28.71 -20.36 -8.73
#